data_AF-A0A2N7IIL0-F1
#
_entry.id   AF-A0A2N7IIL0-F1
#
_cell.length_a   1.000
_cell.length_b   1.000
_cell.length_c   1.000
_cell.angle_alpha   90.00
_cell.angle_beta   90.00
_cell.angle_gamma   90.00
#
_symmetry.space_group_name_H-M   'P 1'
#
loop_
_entity.id
_entity.type
_entity.pdbx_description
1 polymer ?
#
loop_
_entity_poly.entity_id
_entity_poly.type
_entity_poly.pdbx_seq_one_letter_code
_entity_poly.pdbx_strand_id
1 'polypeptide(L)'
;MDSITIKVSSKSIQHIANSQVRNQEQIVFKATSGKLVEKSPLATKHNMIKITVLGQLNLLLGDTSAIWRSHQENKSDFDALYDLLKQKPDAEFIAPYHIFG
;
A
#
# COMPACT_ATOMS: atom_id res chain seq x y z
N MET A 1 -14.81 12.28 -4.80
CA MET A 1 -14.56 11.23 -3.79
C MET A 1 -13.18 10.71 -4.09
N ASP A 2 -12.27 10.79 -3.13
CA ASP A 2 -10.85 10.53 -3.38
C ASP A 2 -10.58 9.03 -3.47
N SER A 3 -9.79 8.61 -4.46
CA SER A 3 -9.54 7.21 -4.79
C SER A 3 -8.06 6.89 -4.99
N ILE A 4 -7.69 5.66 -4.64
CA ILE A 4 -6.40 5.06 -4.97
C ILE A 4 -6.61 3.77 -5.75
N THR A 5 -5.69 3.50 -6.65
CA THR A 5 -5.51 2.18 -7.24
C THR A 5 -4.47 1.42 -6.43
N ILE A 6 -4.75 0.18 -6.09
CA ILE A 6 -3.93 -0.68 -5.25
C ILE A 6 -3.72 -2.01 -5.98
N LYS A 7 -2.49 -2.53 -5.96
CA LYS A 7 -2.17 -3.84 -6.50
C LYS A 7 -0.98 -4.48 -5.79
N VAL A 8 -0.93 -5.80 -5.76
CA VAL A 8 0.30 -6.53 -5.47
C VAL A 8 0.92 -6.93 -6.80
N SER A 9 2.16 -6.48 -7.08
CA SER A 9 2.81 -6.84 -8.34
C SER A 9 3.38 -8.25 -8.30
N SER A 10 3.26 -9.00 -9.41
CA SER A 10 3.92 -10.31 -9.55
C SER A 10 5.43 -10.21 -9.29
N LYS A 11 6.05 -9.10 -9.67
CA LYS A 11 7.47 -8.84 -9.40
C LYS A 11 7.76 -8.77 -7.90
N SER A 12 6.90 -8.12 -7.12
CA SER A 12 7.02 -8.07 -5.66
C SER A 12 6.90 -9.46 -5.06
N ILE A 13 5.92 -10.26 -5.50
CA ILE A 13 5.72 -11.64 -5.02
C ILE A 13 6.95 -12.50 -5.33
N GLN A 14 7.45 -12.47 -6.56
CA GLN A 14 8.65 -13.21 -6.95
C GLN A 14 9.89 -12.77 -6.18
N HIS A 15 10.03 -11.46 -5.92
CA HIS A 15 11.14 -10.94 -5.13
C HIS A 15 11.08 -11.47 -3.69
N ILE A 16 9.91 -11.43 -3.06
CA ILE A 16 9.70 -11.96 -1.70
C ILE A 16 10.00 -13.46 -1.65
N ALA A 17 9.51 -14.23 -2.62
CA ALA A 17 9.72 -15.68 -2.68
C ALA A 17 11.21 -16.08 -2.79
N ASN A 18 12.01 -15.23 -3.45
CA ASN A 18 13.45 -15.45 -3.65
C ASN A 18 14.32 -14.74 -2.61
N SER A 19 13.73 -14.00 -1.68
CA SER A 19 14.46 -13.16 -0.73
C SER A 19 14.62 -13.83 0.62
N GLN A 20 15.80 -13.63 1.23
CA GLN A 20 16.06 -13.99 2.63
C GLN A 20 15.74 -12.84 3.59
N VAL A 21 15.35 -11.67 3.07
CA VAL A 21 15.09 -10.46 3.85
C VAL A 21 13.65 -10.48 4.35
N ARG A 22 13.50 -10.33 5.67
CA ARG A 22 12.18 -10.27 6.32
C ARG A 22 11.42 -8.99 5.94
N ASN A 23 10.09 -9.10 5.85
CA ASN A 23 9.16 -7.99 5.63
C ASN A 23 9.29 -7.26 4.28
N GLN A 24 9.69 -7.96 3.22
CA GLN A 24 9.66 -7.41 1.86
C GLN A 24 8.25 -7.32 1.25
N GLU A 25 7.23 -7.77 1.97
CA GLU A 25 5.85 -7.66 1.54
C GLU A 25 5.46 -6.20 1.38
N GLN A 26 5.07 -5.87 0.14
CA GLN A 26 4.66 -4.55 -0.25
C GLN A 26 3.44 -4.60 -1.18
N ILE A 27 2.61 -3.59 -1.06
CA ILE A 27 1.48 -3.34 -1.93
C ILE A 27 1.80 -2.05 -2.71
N VAL A 28 1.79 -2.15 -4.03
CA VAL A 28 1.98 -0.98 -4.90
C VAL A 28 0.67 -0.21 -4.94
N PHE A 29 0.76 1.11 -4.83
CA PHE A 29 -0.40 1.96 -5.01
C PHE A 29 -0.13 3.07 -6.02
N LYS A 30 -1.22 3.63 -6.54
CA LYS A 30 -1.21 4.82 -7.38
C LYS A 30 -2.37 5.70 -6.94
N ALA A 31 -2.07 6.91 -6.49
CA ALA A 31 -3.10 7.91 -6.26
C ALA A 31 -3.80 8.22 -7.59
N THR A 32 -5.12 8.04 -7.65
CA THR A 32 -5.90 8.32 -8.88
C THR A 32 -6.69 9.62 -8.77
N SER A 33 -6.94 10.10 -7.56
CA SER A 33 -7.57 11.41 -7.34
C SER A 33 -7.29 11.93 -5.91
N GLY A 34 -7.55 13.21 -5.68
CA GLY A 34 -7.51 13.82 -4.35
C GLY A 34 -6.12 14.20 -3.83
N LYS A 35 -6.05 14.54 -2.54
CA LYS A 35 -4.84 15.09 -1.88
C LYS A 35 -3.64 14.15 -1.89
N LEU A 36 -3.86 12.85 -2.08
CA LEU A 36 -2.77 11.87 -2.14
C LEU A 36 -1.93 12.01 -3.40
N VAL A 37 -2.48 12.56 -4.50
CA VAL A 37 -1.73 12.81 -5.73
C VAL A 37 -0.57 13.79 -5.48
N GLU A 38 -0.81 14.80 -4.63
CA GLU A 38 0.18 15.82 -4.27
C GLU A 38 1.11 15.34 -3.14
N LYS A 39 0.59 14.55 -2.19
CA LYS A 39 1.35 14.12 -1.02
C LYS A 39 2.19 12.86 -1.26
N SER A 40 1.73 11.90 -2.07
CA SER A 40 2.44 10.63 -2.27
C SER A 40 3.88 10.78 -2.80
N PRO A 41 4.22 11.76 -3.67
CA PRO A 41 5.60 11.98 -4.08
C PRO A 41 6.52 12.45 -2.95
N LEU A 42 5.95 13.00 -1.87
CA LEU A 42 6.67 13.48 -0.69
C LEU A 42 6.78 12.41 0.41
N ALA A 43 6.13 11.25 0.21
CA ALA A 43 6.18 10.16 1.15
C ALA A 43 7.58 9.54 1.17
N THR A 44 8.15 9.40 2.36
CA THR A 44 9.43 8.72 2.56
C THR A 44 9.37 7.83 3.80
N LYS A 45 10.38 6.99 4.00
CA LYS A 45 10.52 6.20 5.24
C LYS A 45 10.49 7.02 6.54
N HIS A 46 10.81 8.32 6.48
CA HIS A 46 10.76 9.24 7.64
C HIS A 46 9.56 10.19 7.61
N ASN A 47 8.82 10.23 6.49
CA ASN A 47 7.65 11.07 6.28
C ASN A 47 6.54 10.20 5.68
N MET A 48 6.02 9.29 6.50
CA MET A 48 4.99 8.34 6.07
C MET A 48 3.62 9.00 6.10
N ILE A 49 2.78 8.65 5.14
CA ILE A 49 1.41 9.17 5.08
C ILE A 49 0.48 8.08 5.60
N LYS A 50 -0.28 8.40 6.65
CA LYS A 50 -1.33 7.51 7.17
C LYS A 50 -2.57 7.65 6.30
N ILE A 51 -3.09 6.54 5.80
CA ILE A 51 -4.35 6.50 5.07
C ILE A 51 -5.29 5.45 5.65
N THR A 52 -6.58 5.70 5.52
CA THR A 52 -7.61 4.68 5.74
C THR A 52 -8.23 4.35 4.40
N VAL A 53 -8.17 3.08 4.01
CA VAL A 53 -8.72 2.55 2.77
C VAL A 53 -10.02 1.81 3.07
N LEU A 54 -11.04 1.96 2.22
CA LEU A 54 -12.38 1.39 2.45
C LEU A 54 -13.02 1.81 3.79
N GLY A 55 -12.55 2.90 4.41
CA GLY A 55 -13.02 3.37 5.70
C GLY A 55 -12.65 2.47 6.90
N GLN A 56 -11.84 1.43 6.70
CA GLN A 56 -11.51 0.45 7.74
C GLN A 56 -10.03 0.07 7.80
N LEU A 57 -9.36 -0.06 6.65
CA LEU A 57 -8.00 -0.55 6.59
C LEU A 57 -7.01 0.60 6.79
N ASN A 58 -6.31 0.62 7.92
CA ASN A 58 -5.34 1.66 8.21
C ASN A 58 -3.97 1.26 7.66
N LEU A 59 -3.47 2.04 6.70
CA LEU A 59 -2.23 1.76 6.00
C LEU A 59 -1.25 2.94 6.07
N LEU A 60 0.03 2.61 6.10
CA LEU A 60 1.13 3.57 6.05
C LEU A 60 1.81 3.52 4.68
N LEU A 61 1.77 4.65 3.96
CA LEU A 61 2.45 4.84 2.69
C LEU A 61 3.89 5.27 2.95
N GLY A 62 4.83 4.48 2.40
CA GLY A 62 6.26 4.75 2.49
C GLY A 62 6.80 5.45 1.25
N ASP A 63 8.11 5.37 1.07
CA ASP A 63 8.76 5.77 -0.17
C ASP A 63 8.34 4.86 -1.35
N THR A 64 8.68 5.27 -2.57
CA THR A 64 8.55 4.45 -3.80
C THR A 64 7.12 4.11 -4.24
N SER A 65 6.11 4.88 -3.83
CA SER A 65 4.69 4.61 -4.16
C SER A 65 4.25 3.21 -3.71
N ALA A 66 4.77 2.76 -2.57
CA ALA A 66 4.44 1.46 -1.99
C ALA A 66 4.01 1.57 -0.51
N ILE A 67 3.16 0.64 -0.11
CA ILE A 67 2.76 0.37 1.28
C ILE A 67 3.55 -0.86 1.71
N TRP A 68 4.35 -0.75 2.76
CA TRP A 68 5.21 -1.82 3.24
C TRP A 68 4.70 -2.42 4.54
N ARG A 69 4.76 -3.75 4.66
CA ARG A 69 4.37 -4.47 5.89
C ARG A 69 5.16 -4.02 7.13
N SER A 70 6.46 -3.80 6.97
CA SER A 70 7.37 -3.37 8.04
C SER A 70 6.99 -2.01 8.65
N HIS A 71 6.32 -1.17 7.86
CA HIS A 71 5.92 0.17 8.24
C HIS A 71 4.49 0.23 8.79
N GLN A 72 3.76 -0.88 8.85
CA GLN A 72 2.39 -0.89 9.36
C GLN A 72 2.36 -0.99 10.89
N GLU A 73 1.65 -0.06 11.52
CA GLU A 73 1.29 -0.15 12.94
C GLU A 73 0.32 -1.32 13.17
N ASN A 74 -0.68 -1.48 12.28
CA ASN A 74 -1.60 -2.61 12.28
C ASN A 74 -1.28 -3.57 11.12
N LYS A 75 -0.48 -4.60 11.41
CA LYS A 75 -0.12 -5.61 10.39
C LYS A 75 -1.31 -6.43 9.91
N SER A 76 -2.37 -6.58 10.71
CA SER A 76 -3.54 -7.39 10.35
C SER A 76 -4.30 -6.83 9.16
N ASP A 77 -4.50 -5.51 9.10
CA ASP A 77 -5.19 -4.85 7.97
C ASP A 77 -4.38 -5.01 6.67
N PHE A 78 -3.07 -4.88 6.78
CA PHE A 78 -2.17 -5.12 5.65
C PHE A 78 -2.20 -6.56 5.19
N ASP A 79 -2.08 -7.52 6.12
CA ASP A 79 -2.03 -8.94 5.80
C ASP A 79 -3.33 -9.37 5.10
N ALA A 80 -4.48 -8.90 5.58
CA ALA A 80 -5.77 -9.16 4.94
C ALA A 80 -5.85 -8.59 3.51
N LEU A 81 -5.40 -7.35 3.31
CA LEU A 81 -5.39 -6.73 1.98
C LEU A 81 -4.38 -7.40 1.05
N TYR A 82 -3.20 -7.73 1.55
CA TYR A 82 -2.15 -8.41 0.79
C TYR A 82 -2.61 -9.80 0.36
N ASP A 83 -3.23 -10.56 1.26
CA ASP A 83 -3.76 -11.90 0.99
C ASP A 83 -4.88 -11.90 -0.05
N LEU A 84 -5.69 -10.84 -0.08
CA LEU A 84 -6.70 -10.65 -1.12
C LEU A 84 -6.04 -10.35 -2.48
N LEU A 85 -5.13 -9.39 -2.52
CA LEU A 85 -4.53 -8.90 -3.77
C LEU A 85 -3.52 -9.90 -4.37
N LYS A 86 -2.80 -10.67 -3.56
CA LYS A 86 -1.82 -11.66 -4.05
C LYS A 86 -2.47 -12.80 -4.82
N GLN A 87 -3.77 -13.05 -4.63
CA GLN A 87 -4.52 -14.07 -5.39
C GLN A 87 -4.70 -13.69 -6.86
N LYS A 88 -4.66 -12.39 -7.17
CA LYS A 88 -4.74 -11.84 -8.53
C LYS A 88 -3.67 -10.77 -8.71
N PRO A 89 -2.39 -11.16 -8.84
CA PRO A 89 -1.32 -10.20 -8.92
C PRO A 89 -1.45 -9.33 -10.18
N ASP A 90 -0.94 -8.11 -10.08
CA ASP A 90 -1.03 -7.03 -11.07
C ASP A 90 -2.46 -6.54 -11.39
N ALA A 91 -3.50 -7.17 -10.86
CA ALA A 91 -4.87 -6.68 -10.94
C ALA A 91 -5.01 -5.38 -10.15
N GLU A 92 -5.61 -4.38 -10.80
CA GLU A 92 -5.83 -3.06 -10.22
C GLU A 92 -7.15 -3.04 -9.44
N PHE A 93 -7.04 -2.76 -8.14
CA PHE A 93 -8.18 -2.58 -7.27
C PHE A 93 -8.34 -1.10 -6.92
N ILE A 94 -9.47 -0.50 -7.30
CA ILE A 94 -9.76 0.90 -7.00
C ILE A 94 -10.54 0.97 -5.69
N ALA A 95 -10.03 1.74 -4.74
CA ALA A 95 -10.65 1.91 -3.43
C ALA A 95 -10.74 3.40 -3.06
N PRO A 96 -11.81 3.82 -2.36
CA PRO A 96 -11.84 5.11 -1.70
C PRO A 96 -10.83 5.15 -0.57
N TYR A 97 -10.27 6.33 -0.31
CA TYR A 97 -9.36 6.55 0.81
C TYR A 97 -9.67 7.83 1.58
N HIS A 98 -9.13 7.91 2.79
CA HIS A 98 -9.05 9.11 3.60
C HIS A 98 -7.62 9.28 4.12
N ILE A 99 -7.12 10.52 4.19
CA ILE A 99 -5.80 10.80 4.79
C ILE A 99 -6.01 11.14 6.25
N PHE A 100 -5.30 10.44 7.13
CA PHE A 100 -5.22 10.82 8.54
C PHE A 100 -4.22 11.97 8.70
N GLY A 101 -4.64 13.03 9.39
CA GLY A 101 -3.84 14.21 9.73
C GLY A 101 -3.83 14.43 11.23
#